data_AF-A0A183K9C1-F1
#
_entry.id   AF-A0A183K9C1-F1
#
_cell.length_a   1.000
_cell.length_b   1.000
_cell.length_c   1.000
_cell.angle_alpha   90.00
_cell.angle_beta   90.00
_cell.angle_gamma   90.00
#
_symmetry.space_group_name_H-M   'P 1'
#
loop_
_entity.id
_entity.type
_entity.pdbx_description
1 polymer ?
#
loop_
_entity_poly.entity_id
_entity_poly.type
_entity_poly.pdbx_seq_one_letter_code
_entity_poly.pdbx_strand_id
1 'polypeptide(L)'
;LVERFHRQLKASLSAANVSQWTDALPLVLLGIRNVVKADIGHTAAQLVYGTTLRLPGEFVDPSSSSMNMDILTNAMRSVKPVCTRPRSTVFVQPDLRYSTHVFFRRDSHRRPLESAYEELFKVVQRKPKYYIIDRNETNDSISIDRLKEAYLEGIPIHVDFPSLQSNDTAPTLIIPQPTANTHNDTSAVSENKLKTTRSRRVRFPKHLNDYCM
;
A
#
# COMPACT_ATOMS: atom_id res chain seq x y z
N LEU A 1 13.46 3.87 6.92
CA LEU A 1 14.66 4.72 6.77
C LEU A 1 15.86 3.88 6.35
N VAL A 2 16.21 2.85 7.13
CA VAL A 2 17.31 1.92 6.83
C VAL A 2 17.17 1.25 5.45
N GLU A 3 15.98 0.76 5.09
CA GLU A 3 15.75 0.18 3.76
C GLU A 3 16.03 1.15 2.61
N ARG A 4 15.63 2.42 2.77
CA ARG A 4 15.92 3.48 1.79
C ARG A 4 17.42 3.76 1.70
N PHE A 5 18.11 3.78 2.85
CA PHE A 5 19.56 3.89 2.90
C PHE A 5 20.23 2.70 2.21
N HIS A 6 19.77 1.46 2.43
CA HIS A 6 20.27 0.28 1.72
C HIS A 6 20.06 0.38 0.20
N ARG A 7 18.91 0.89 -0.27
CA ARG A 7 18.70 1.13 -1.70
C ARG A 7 19.71 2.13 -2.26
N GLN A 8 19.96 3.23 -1.55
CA GLN A 8 20.94 4.24 -1.95
C GLN A 8 22.36 3.65 -1.97
N LEU A 9 22.74 2.93 -0.90
CA LEU A 9 24.05 2.29 -0.80
C LEU A 9 24.31 1.31 -1.95
N LYS A 10 23.32 0.44 -2.25
CA LYS A 10 23.42 -0.51 -3.37
C LYS A 10 23.54 0.19 -4.71
N ALA A 11 22.76 1.26 -4.94
CA ALA A 11 22.83 2.04 -6.17
C ALA A 11 24.21 2.70 -6.36
N SER A 12 24.76 3.29 -5.30
CA SER A 12 26.10 3.90 -5.34
C SER A 12 27.21 2.88 -5.55
N LEU A 13 27.15 1.71 -4.90
CA LEU A 13 28.10 0.62 -5.14
C LEU A 13 28.03 0.10 -6.59
N SER A 14 26.82 -0.04 -7.14
CA SER A 14 26.63 -0.43 -8.53
C SER A 14 27.22 0.58 -9.51
N ALA A 15 27.15 1.87 -9.20
CA ALA A 15 27.71 2.93 -10.05
C ALA A 15 29.25 3.00 -10.00
N ALA A 16 29.86 2.58 -8.89
CA ALA A 16 31.32 2.55 -8.75
C ALA A 16 32.01 1.51 -9.64
N ASN A 17 31.27 0.48 -10.10
CA ASN A 17 31.71 -0.54 -11.06
C ASN A 17 33.09 -1.18 -10.74
N VAL A 18 33.36 -1.45 -9.45
CA VAL A 18 34.57 -2.13 -8.99
C VAL A 18 34.35 -3.63 -8.85
N SER A 19 35.38 -4.44 -9.15
CA SER A 19 35.34 -5.90 -8.99
C SER A 19 35.16 -6.32 -7.52
N GLN A 20 35.85 -5.61 -6.61
CA GLN A 20 35.79 -5.82 -5.17
C GLN A 20 35.04 -4.66 -4.52
N TRP A 21 33.75 -4.86 -4.23
CA TRP A 21 32.88 -3.81 -3.67
C TRP A 21 33.32 -3.29 -2.30
N THR A 22 34.07 -4.08 -1.53
CA THR A 22 34.59 -3.69 -0.21
C THR A 22 35.58 -2.53 -0.30
N ASP A 23 36.31 -2.42 -1.42
CA ASP A 23 37.36 -1.42 -1.59
C ASP A 23 36.76 -0.05 -1.93
N ALA A 24 35.62 -0.03 -2.62
CA ALA A 24 34.85 1.19 -2.87
C ALA A 24 33.94 1.58 -1.70
N LEU A 25 33.68 0.68 -0.75
CA LEU A 25 32.73 0.91 0.34
C LEU A 25 33.07 2.14 1.20
N PRO A 26 34.33 2.38 1.63
CA PRO A 26 34.67 3.57 2.41
C PRO A 26 34.39 4.86 1.65
N LEU A 27 34.72 4.91 0.36
CA LEU A 27 34.50 6.07 -0.51
C LEU A 27 33.01 6.32 -0.76
N VAL A 28 32.22 5.26 -1.00
CA VAL A 28 30.77 5.36 -1.19
C VAL A 28 30.09 5.85 0.07
N LEU A 29 30.46 5.33 1.25
CA LEU A 29 29.91 5.79 2.53
C LEU A 29 30.30 7.24 2.82
N LEU A 30 31.54 7.63 2.50
CA LEU A 30 32.00 9.02 2.61
C LEU A 30 31.18 9.94 1.70
N GLY A 31 30.94 9.53 0.46
CA GLY A 31 30.09 10.26 -0.49
C GLY A 31 28.67 10.43 0.04
N ILE A 32 28.02 9.34 0.46
CA ILE A 32 26.64 9.38 1.00
C ILE A 32 26.54 10.30 2.23
N ARG A 33 27.56 10.35 3.08
CA ARG A 33 27.58 11.22 4.28
C ARG A 33 27.76 12.70 3.93
N ASN A 34 28.45 13.01 2.83
CA ASN A 34 28.74 14.39 2.40
C ASN A 34 27.77 14.95 1.35
N VAL A 35 26.86 14.13 0.81
CA VAL A 35 25.81 14.63 -0.08
C VAL A 35 24.86 15.55 0.70
N VAL A 36 24.66 16.76 0.19
CA VAL A 36 23.66 17.71 0.71
C VAL A 36 22.28 17.15 0.42
N LYS A 37 21.48 17.01 1.48
CA LYS A 37 20.12 16.51 1.39
C LYS A 37 19.17 17.69 1.14
N ALA A 38 18.64 17.83 -0.06
CA ALA A 38 17.88 19.02 -0.47
C ALA A 38 16.65 19.34 0.41
N ASP A 39 16.06 18.33 1.06
CA ASP A 39 14.94 18.48 2.00
C ASP A 39 15.34 19.09 3.36
N ILE A 40 16.62 19.00 3.74
CA ILE A 40 17.14 19.51 5.01
C ILE A 40 18.12 20.67 4.79
N GLY A 41 18.70 20.79 3.59
CA GLY A 41 19.72 21.80 3.26
C GLY A 41 21.12 21.52 3.83
N HIS A 42 21.30 20.40 4.54
CA HIS A 42 22.56 20.03 5.20
C HIS A 42 23.01 18.61 4.81
N THR A 43 24.30 18.32 5.01
CA THR A 43 24.87 16.98 4.84
C THR A 43 24.68 16.14 6.12
N ALA A 44 24.66 14.81 6.00
CA ALA A 44 24.56 13.95 7.17
C ALA A 44 25.78 14.08 8.09
N ALA A 45 26.97 14.28 7.51
CA ALA A 45 28.19 14.53 8.26
C ALA A 45 28.12 15.85 9.04
N GLN A 46 27.63 16.92 8.41
CA GLN A 46 27.45 18.21 9.08
C GLN A 46 26.50 18.08 10.27
N LEU A 47 25.37 17.41 10.10
CA LEU A 47 24.39 17.19 11.19
C LEU A 47 24.96 16.40 12.38
N VAL A 48 25.96 15.54 12.16
CA VAL A 48 26.56 14.73 13.22
C VAL A 48 27.73 15.45 13.89
N TYR A 49 28.62 16.06 13.09
CA TYR A 49 29.89 16.58 13.57
C TYR A 49 29.89 18.08 13.86
N GLY A 50 28.83 18.81 13.48
CA GLY A 50 28.89 20.27 13.58
C GLY A 50 29.74 20.91 12.49
N THR A 51 30.29 20.18 11.51
CA THR A 51 31.16 20.76 10.47
C THR A 51 31.08 19.91 9.21
N THR A 52 31.37 20.51 8.06
CA THR A 52 31.53 19.76 6.81
C THR A 52 32.82 18.94 6.87
N LEU A 53 32.77 17.67 6.47
CA LEU A 53 34.00 16.86 6.39
C LEU A 53 34.80 17.31 5.18
N ARG A 54 36.09 17.60 5.38
CA ARG A 54 37.00 17.91 4.28
C ARG A 54 37.22 16.66 3.42
N LEU A 55 36.97 16.80 2.12
CA LEU A 55 37.24 15.73 1.16
C LEU A 55 38.73 15.74 0.74
N PRO A 56 39.30 14.61 0.31
CA PRO A 56 40.69 14.54 -0.16
C PRO A 56 41.06 15.48 -1.33
N GLY A 57 40.10 16.13 -1.98
CA GLY A 57 40.31 17.16 -3.01
C GLY A 57 40.07 18.60 -2.55
N GLU A 58 39.74 18.83 -1.27
CA GLU A 58 39.39 20.14 -0.69
C GLU A 58 40.57 20.77 0.07
N PHE A 59 41.79 20.28 -0.13
CA PHE A 59 43.00 20.71 0.59
C PHE A 59 43.54 22.10 0.18
N VAL A 60 42.74 22.95 -0.45
CA VAL A 60 43.15 24.31 -0.82
C VAL A 60 42.38 25.30 0.06
N ASP A 61 43.11 25.99 0.94
CA ASP A 61 42.58 26.74 2.07
C ASP A 61 41.49 27.78 1.74
N PRO A 62 40.32 27.72 2.37
CA PRO A 62 39.55 28.90 2.70
C PRO A 62 39.93 29.35 4.12
N SER A 63 40.37 30.61 4.23
CA SER A 63 40.70 31.34 5.45
C SER A 63 39.87 30.91 6.67
N SER A 64 40.54 30.76 7.80
CA SER A 64 39.98 30.41 9.11
C SER A 64 38.87 31.39 9.55
N SER A 65 37.64 31.20 9.09
CA SER A 65 36.50 31.67 9.85
C SER A 65 36.35 30.70 11.00
N SER A 66 36.62 31.13 12.24
CA SER A 66 36.21 30.42 13.43
C SER A 66 34.68 30.32 13.39
N MET A 67 34.16 29.26 12.76
CA MET A 67 32.74 28.97 12.80
C MET A 67 32.41 28.73 14.26
N ASN A 68 31.67 29.66 14.87
CA ASN A 68 31.27 29.59 16.26
C ASN A 68 30.47 28.31 16.47
N MET A 69 31.12 27.27 16.95
CA MET A 69 30.55 25.94 17.15
C MET A 69 29.27 26.04 17.99
N ASP A 70 29.20 27.00 18.91
CA ASP A 70 28.02 27.25 19.75
C ASP A 70 26.77 27.65 18.95
N ILE A 71 26.92 28.49 17.93
CA ILE A 71 25.81 28.93 17.06
C ILE A 71 25.27 27.73 16.29
N LEU A 72 26.17 26.92 15.73
CA LEU A 72 25.78 25.76 14.95
C LEU A 72 25.23 24.63 15.80
N THR A 73 25.77 24.42 17.00
CA THR A 73 25.26 23.43 17.96
C THR A 73 23.84 23.80 18.41
N ASN A 74 23.59 25.10 18.64
CA ASN A 74 22.24 25.60 18.94
C ASN A 74 21.31 25.48 17.72
N ALA A 75 21.79 25.77 16.52
CA ALA A 75 21.04 25.56 15.28
C ALA A 75 20.69 24.07 15.09
N MET A 76 21.62 23.14 15.34
CA MET A 76 21.40 21.70 15.24
C MET A 76 20.41 21.18 16.29
N ARG A 77 20.46 21.68 17.53
CA ARG A 77 19.44 21.39 18.56
C ARG A 77 18.05 21.83 18.14
N SER A 78 17.94 22.85 17.29
CA SER A 78 16.66 23.34 16.76
C SER A 78 16.16 22.54 15.55
N VAL A 79 17.00 21.74 14.88
CA VAL A 79 16.61 20.92 13.73
C VAL A 79 15.68 19.81 14.21
N LYS A 80 14.39 19.95 13.92
CA LYS A 80 13.40 18.90 14.14
C LYS A 80 13.36 17.97 12.93
N PRO A 81 13.07 16.67 13.12
CA PRO A 81 12.83 15.76 12.00
C PRO A 81 11.71 16.31 11.10
N VAL A 82 12.08 16.80 9.92
CA VAL A 82 11.11 17.31 8.95
C VAL A 82 10.44 16.12 8.27
N CYS A 83 9.11 16.17 8.17
CA CYS A 83 8.36 15.20 7.39
C CYS A 83 8.69 15.41 5.91
N THR A 84 9.61 14.59 5.39
CA THR A 84 10.16 14.77 4.03
C THR A 84 9.17 14.59 2.89
N ARG A 85 7.96 14.06 3.18
CA ARG A 85 6.85 13.89 2.22
C ARG A 85 5.51 13.91 2.94
N PRO A 86 4.46 14.53 2.36
CA PRO A 86 3.10 14.29 2.81
C PRO A 86 2.82 12.79 2.72
N ARG A 87 2.51 12.18 3.86
CA ARG A 87 2.17 10.77 3.92
C ARG A 87 0.76 10.66 3.36
N SER A 88 0.60 10.09 2.16
CA SER A 88 -0.74 9.79 1.65
C SER A 88 -1.45 8.94 2.70
N THR A 89 -2.72 9.23 2.96
CA THR A 89 -3.54 8.35 3.77
C THR A 89 -3.49 6.98 3.11
N VAL A 90 -2.86 6.01 3.79
CA VAL A 90 -2.81 4.63 3.30
C VAL A 90 -4.27 4.21 3.13
N PHE A 91 -4.64 3.76 1.93
CA PHE A 91 -5.98 3.27 1.69
C PHE A 91 -6.18 2.03 2.57
N VAL A 92 -7.01 2.17 3.59
CA VAL A 92 -7.45 1.07 4.43
C VAL A 92 -8.89 0.78 4.03
N GLN A 93 -9.20 -0.49 3.76
CA GLN A 93 -10.57 -0.90 3.47
C GLN A 93 -11.48 -0.46 4.63
N PRO A 94 -12.55 0.32 4.38
CA PRO A 94 -13.44 0.82 5.43
C PRO A 94 -14.01 -0.31 6.29
N ASP A 95 -14.31 -1.44 5.65
CA ASP A 95 -14.91 -2.63 6.22
C ASP A 95 -14.02 -3.30 7.29
N LEU A 96 -12.68 -3.14 7.18
CA LEU A 96 -11.71 -3.63 8.16
C LEU A 96 -11.87 -2.96 9.54
N ARG A 97 -12.53 -1.80 9.62
CA ARG A 97 -12.82 -1.14 10.90
C ARG A 97 -13.88 -1.88 11.71
N TYR A 98 -14.85 -2.48 11.03
CA TYR A 98 -16.01 -3.13 11.64
C TYR A 98 -15.93 -4.66 11.61
N SER A 99 -15.11 -5.22 10.71
CA SER A 99 -15.01 -6.66 10.52
C SER A 99 -14.52 -7.38 11.78
N THR A 100 -15.29 -8.36 12.27
CA THR A 100 -14.98 -9.16 13.47
C THR A 100 -13.82 -10.13 13.25
N HIS A 101 -13.64 -10.58 12.02
CA HIS A 101 -12.64 -11.56 11.63
C HIS A 101 -11.88 -11.11 10.39
N VAL A 102 -10.59 -11.44 10.33
CA VAL A 102 -9.71 -11.00 9.24
C VAL A 102 -8.92 -12.18 8.70
N PHE A 103 -8.61 -12.12 7.42
CA PHE A 103 -7.63 -12.97 6.76
C PHE A 103 -6.25 -12.30 6.82
N PHE A 104 -5.22 -13.08 7.11
CA PHE A 104 -3.84 -12.61 7.21
C PHE A 104 -2.99 -13.09 6.04
N ARG A 105 -2.29 -12.18 5.35
CA ARG A 105 -1.43 -12.51 4.21
C ARG A 105 -0.07 -13.05 4.65
N ARG A 106 0.33 -14.23 4.15
CA ARG A 106 1.71 -14.71 4.25
C ARG A 106 2.58 -14.03 3.22
N ASP A 107 3.55 -13.23 3.69
CA ASP A 107 4.54 -12.57 2.84
C ASP A 107 5.84 -13.38 2.70
N SER A 108 5.93 -14.56 3.33
CA SER A 108 7.04 -15.49 3.17
C SER A 108 7.00 -16.18 1.80
N HIS A 109 8.11 -16.81 1.41
CA HIS A 109 8.13 -17.70 0.24
C HIS A 109 7.02 -18.75 0.35
N ARG A 110 6.23 -18.88 -0.71
CA ARG A 110 5.07 -19.77 -0.81
C ARG A 110 5.30 -20.82 -1.88
N ARG A 111 4.77 -22.01 -1.67
CA ARG A 111 4.78 -23.05 -2.72
C ARG A 111 3.78 -22.68 -3.83
N PRO A 112 4.00 -23.15 -5.06
CA PRO A 112 2.99 -23.04 -6.11
C PRO A 112 1.63 -23.58 -5.62
N LEU A 113 0.55 -22.85 -5.91
CA LEU A 113 -0.84 -23.17 -5.52
C LEU A 113 -1.18 -23.10 -4.02
N GLU A 114 -0.25 -22.71 -3.15
CA GLU A 114 -0.55 -22.44 -1.74
C GLU A 114 -1.38 -21.15 -1.60
N SER A 115 -2.30 -21.05 -0.63
CA SER A 115 -3.09 -19.83 -0.44
C SER A 115 -2.21 -18.64 0.00
N ALA A 116 -2.59 -17.43 -0.42
CA ALA A 116 -1.88 -16.19 -0.03
C ALA A 116 -2.22 -15.73 1.38
N TYR A 117 -3.43 -16.08 1.80
CA TYR A 117 -3.96 -15.75 3.08
C TYR A 117 -4.08 -17.03 3.90
N GLU A 118 -3.75 -16.92 5.18
CA GLU A 118 -4.16 -17.87 6.20
C GLU A 118 -5.66 -17.74 6.47
N GLU A 119 -6.15 -18.68 7.27
CA GLU A 119 -7.55 -18.80 7.63
C GLU A 119 -8.05 -17.61 8.46
N LEU A 120 -9.29 -17.72 8.88
CA LEU A 120 -10.06 -16.71 9.59
C LEU A 120 -9.51 -16.49 11.00
N PHE A 121 -9.06 -15.27 11.32
CA PHE A 121 -8.64 -14.92 12.68
C PHE A 121 -9.56 -13.90 13.31
N LYS A 122 -9.81 -14.04 14.61
CA LYS A 122 -10.58 -13.08 15.40
C LYS A 122 -9.73 -11.86 15.73
N VAL A 123 -10.28 -10.66 15.50
CA VAL A 123 -9.61 -9.41 15.87
C VAL A 123 -9.87 -9.10 17.35
N VAL A 124 -8.81 -9.08 18.16
CA VAL A 124 -8.87 -8.77 19.60
C VAL A 124 -8.82 -7.26 19.83
N GLN A 125 -7.89 -6.57 19.17
CA GLN A 125 -7.71 -5.13 19.33
C GLN A 125 -7.35 -4.46 18.00
N ARG A 126 -7.90 -3.27 17.77
CA ARG A 126 -7.59 -2.44 16.59
C ARG A 126 -6.74 -1.24 17.00
N LYS A 127 -5.63 -1.02 16.32
CA LYS A 127 -4.82 0.21 16.39
C LYS A 127 -4.74 0.85 15.00
N PRO A 128 -4.35 2.14 14.90
CA PRO A 128 -4.35 2.85 13.61
C PRO A 128 -3.43 2.26 12.52
N LYS A 129 -2.43 1.46 12.89
CA LYS A 129 -1.43 0.90 11.95
C LYS A 129 -1.37 -0.63 11.94
N TYR A 130 -1.81 -1.27 13.02
CA TYR A 130 -1.74 -2.72 13.19
C TYR A 130 -2.91 -3.19 14.05
N TYR A 131 -3.37 -4.41 13.83
CA TYR A 131 -4.37 -5.06 14.67
C TYR A 131 -3.70 -6.18 15.47
N ILE A 132 -4.31 -6.53 16.59
CA ILE A 132 -3.95 -7.70 17.37
C ILE A 132 -4.99 -8.77 17.07
N ILE A 133 -4.54 -9.91 16.54
CA ILE A 133 -5.38 -11.07 16.23
C ILE A 133 -5.11 -12.19 17.22
N ASP A 134 -6.14 -12.98 17.50
CA ASP A 134 -6.02 -14.20 18.28
C ASP A 134 -5.61 -15.34 17.34
N ARG A 135 -4.44 -15.93 17.61
CA ARG A 135 -3.84 -17.04 16.87
C ARG A 135 -3.52 -18.16 17.83
N ASN A 136 -4.42 -19.14 17.91
CA ASN A 136 -4.27 -20.33 18.76
C ASN A 136 -3.85 -19.96 20.20
N GLU A 137 -4.61 -19.09 20.87
CA GLU A 137 -4.37 -18.61 22.24
C GLU A 137 -3.18 -17.65 22.41
N THR A 138 -2.51 -17.29 21.32
CA THR A 138 -1.47 -16.26 21.30
C THR A 138 -1.92 -15.01 20.55
N ASN A 139 -1.60 -13.84 21.09
CA ASN A 139 -1.97 -12.56 20.50
C ASN A 139 -0.86 -12.07 19.57
N ASP A 140 -1.11 -12.04 18.27
CA ASP A 140 -0.14 -11.59 17.26
C ASP A 140 -0.47 -10.17 16.76
N SER A 141 0.54 -9.29 16.71
CA SER A 141 0.41 -7.94 16.18
C SER A 141 0.71 -7.89 14.68
N ILE A 142 -0.30 -7.59 13.86
CA ILE A 142 -0.21 -7.62 12.40
C ILE A 142 -0.52 -6.26 11.80
N SER A 143 0.35 -5.76 10.90
CA SER A 143 0.11 -4.52 10.16
C SER A 143 -1.14 -4.60 9.30
N ILE A 144 -1.90 -3.52 9.24
CA ILE A 144 -3.13 -3.41 8.43
C ILE A 144 -2.89 -3.77 6.96
N ASP A 145 -1.72 -3.44 6.41
CA ASP A 145 -1.34 -3.72 5.02
C ASP A 145 -1.30 -5.22 4.66
N ARG A 146 -1.32 -6.10 5.66
CA ARG A 146 -1.31 -7.57 5.51
C ARG A 146 -2.65 -8.20 5.84
N LEU A 147 -3.66 -7.40 6.21
CA LEU A 147 -4.98 -7.87 6.60
C LEU A 147 -5.97 -7.64 5.47
N LYS A 148 -6.96 -8.52 5.42
CA LYS A 148 -8.15 -8.40 4.57
C LYS A 148 -9.35 -8.75 5.42
N GLU A 149 -10.47 -8.04 5.29
CA GLU A 149 -11.67 -8.44 6.04
C GLU A 149 -12.17 -9.82 5.61
N ALA A 150 -12.77 -10.52 6.57
CA ALA A 150 -13.62 -11.64 6.29
C ALA A 150 -15.07 -11.24 6.45
N TYR A 151 -15.88 -11.63 5.47
CA TYR A 151 -17.33 -11.51 5.52
C TYR A 151 -17.89 -12.83 6.03
N LEU A 152 -18.56 -12.79 7.17
CA LEU A 152 -19.32 -13.91 7.71
C LEU A 152 -20.80 -13.68 7.38
N GLU A 153 -21.43 -14.63 6.71
CA GLU A 153 -22.88 -14.61 6.46
C GLU A 153 -23.61 -14.63 7.81
N GLY A 154 -24.27 -13.53 8.17
CA GLY A 154 -25.06 -13.42 9.41
C GLY A 154 -24.98 -12.10 10.17
N ILE A 155 -24.11 -11.15 9.78
CA ILE A 155 -24.08 -9.81 10.38
C ILE A 155 -24.80 -8.85 9.41
N PRO A 156 -25.95 -8.24 9.78
CA PRO A 156 -26.55 -7.20 8.97
C PRO A 156 -25.63 -5.97 9.05
N ILE A 157 -24.77 -5.79 8.05
CA ILE A 157 -24.04 -4.54 7.86
C ILE A 157 -25.08 -3.54 7.36
N HIS A 158 -25.58 -2.68 8.24
CA HIS A 158 -26.32 -1.50 7.82
C HIS A 158 -25.31 -0.55 7.17
N VAL A 159 -25.11 -0.73 5.86
CA VAL A 159 -24.42 0.25 5.04
C VAL A 159 -25.47 1.30 4.71
N ASP A 160 -25.50 2.39 5.46
CA ASP A 160 -26.15 3.62 5.00
C ASP A 160 -25.34 4.13 3.81
N PHE A 161 -25.73 3.72 2.61
CA PHE A 161 -25.37 4.45 1.41
C PHE A 161 -26.20 5.73 1.45
N PRO A 162 -25.59 6.93 1.55
CA PRO A 162 -26.34 8.15 1.31
C PRO A 162 -26.88 8.07 -0.11
N SER A 163 -28.20 7.91 -0.23
CA SER A 163 -28.88 7.97 -1.50
C SER A 163 -28.58 9.33 -2.13
N LEU A 164 -27.92 9.34 -3.29
CA LEU A 164 -27.94 10.49 -4.18
C LEU A 164 -29.41 10.70 -4.60
N GLN A 165 -30.12 11.56 -3.88
CA GLN A 165 -31.41 12.06 -4.31
C GLN A 165 -31.17 12.91 -5.56
N SER A 166 -31.44 12.35 -6.73
CA SER A 166 -31.64 13.12 -7.96
C SER A 166 -32.95 13.89 -7.80
N ASN A 167 -32.85 15.15 -7.42
CA ASN A 167 -33.98 16.07 -7.47
C ASN A 167 -34.20 16.51 -8.92
N ASP A 168 -34.85 15.67 -9.72
CA ASP A 168 -35.40 16.11 -11.00
C ASP A 168 -36.85 16.54 -10.79
N THR A 169 -37.00 17.85 -10.59
CA THR A 169 -38.27 18.56 -10.64
C THR A 169 -38.71 18.63 -12.10
N ALA A 170 -39.80 17.94 -12.43
CA ALA A 170 -40.49 18.09 -13.71
C ALA A 170 -41.14 19.48 -13.85
N PRO A 171 -41.36 19.94 -15.10
CA PRO A 171 -42.64 20.55 -15.40
C PRO A 171 -43.35 19.88 -16.59
N THR A 172 -44.64 19.62 -16.32
CA THR A 172 -45.80 19.20 -17.11
C THR A 172 -45.87 19.64 -18.59
N LEU A 173 -46.28 18.72 -19.49
CA LEU A 173 -47.24 18.97 -20.58
C LEU A 173 -48.04 17.70 -21.01
N ILE A 174 -49.34 17.65 -20.64
CA ILE A 174 -50.56 17.27 -21.41
C ILE A 174 -50.66 15.90 -22.17
N ILE A 175 -51.38 14.93 -21.55
CA ILE A 175 -52.49 13.98 -21.95
C ILE A 175 -52.87 13.83 -23.48
N PRO A 176 -53.46 12.72 -24.04
CA PRO A 176 -54.04 11.46 -23.48
C PRO A 176 -53.65 10.09 -24.13
N GLN A 177 -54.06 9.01 -23.46
CA GLN A 177 -54.09 7.58 -23.88
C GLN A 177 -54.85 7.29 -25.19
N PRO A 178 -54.69 6.06 -25.73
CA PRO A 178 -55.86 5.21 -25.94
C PRO A 178 -55.70 3.76 -25.44
N THR A 179 -56.81 3.28 -24.88
CA THR A 179 -57.19 1.92 -24.46
C THR A 179 -57.28 0.89 -25.60
N ALA A 180 -56.87 -0.36 -25.35
CA ALA A 180 -57.47 -1.57 -25.93
C ALA A 180 -57.02 -2.87 -25.20
N ASN A 181 -57.77 -3.27 -24.18
CA ASN A 181 -58.40 -4.59 -23.94
C ASN A 181 -57.78 -5.91 -24.50
N THR A 182 -57.51 -6.84 -23.57
CA THR A 182 -58.18 -8.17 -23.43
C THR A 182 -57.51 -9.50 -23.89
N HIS A 183 -57.53 -10.47 -22.94
CA HIS A 183 -57.42 -11.96 -22.97
C HIS A 183 -56.05 -12.62 -23.22
N ASN A 184 -55.45 -13.30 -22.23
CA ASN A 184 -55.63 -14.69 -21.73
C ASN A 184 -54.92 -15.76 -22.59
N ASP A 185 -53.88 -16.44 -22.07
CA ASP A 185 -53.96 -17.86 -21.63
C ASP A 185 -52.59 -18.52 -21.32
N THR A 186 -52.53 -19.08 -20.11
CA THR A 186 -51.93 -20.32 -19.58
C THR A 186 -51.03 -21.24 -20.45
N SER A 187 -49.84 -21.60 -19.92
CA SER A 187 -49.28 -22.98 -19.73
C SER A 187 -47.74 -22.88 -19.55
N ALA A 188 -47.16 -23.10 -18.35
CA ALA A 188 -46.80 -24.36 -17.66
C ALA A 188 -45.57 -25.10 -18.22
N VAL A 189 -44.80 -25.72 -17.28
CA VAL A 189 -43.66 -26.68 -17.44
C VAL A 189 -42.27 -26.00 -17.49
N SER A 190 -41.53 -25.84 -16.38
CA SER A 190 -40.84 -26.80 -15.49
C SER A 190 -39.72 -27.61 -16.16
N GLU A 191 -38.47 -27.37 -15.77
CA GLU A 191 -37.54 -28.48 -15.50
C GLU A 191 -36.39 -28.03 -14.58
N ASN A 192 -36.37 -28.63 -13.39
CA ASN A 192 -35.30 -28.56 -12.42
C ASN A 192 -34.14 -29.46 -12.86
N LYS A 193 -32.88 -29.07 -12.62
CA LYS A 193 -31.86 -30.04 -12.20
C LYS A 193 -30.75 -29.45 -11.33
N LEU A 194 -30.42 -30.24 -10.32
CA LEU A 194 -29.67 -29.98 -9.09
C LEU A 194 -28.13 -30.00 -9.27
N LYS A 195 -27.43 -29.39 -8.30
CA LYS A 195 -25.98 -29.51 -7.96
C LYS A 195 -25.60 -30.99 -7.71
N THR A 196 -24.36 -31.51 -7.68
CA THR A 196 -23.01 -31.06 -7.28
C THR A 196 -22.01 -32.11 -7.85
N THR A 197 -20.71 -31.89 -8.11
CA THR A 197 -19.52 -32.27 -7.30
C THR A 197 -18.31 -32.15 -8.25
N ARG A 198 -17.16 -31.63 -7.81
CA ARG A 198 -15.86 -31.54 -8.53
C ARG A 198 -15.73 -32.33 -9.86
N SER A 199 -15.78 -31.64 -10.98
CA SER A 199 -14.83 -31.75 -12.12
C SER A 199 -15.31 -30.81 -13.23
N ARG A 200 -14.54 -29.74 -13.46
CA ARG A 200 -14.83 -28.75 -14.50
C ARG A 200 -14.92 -29.46 -15.85
N ARG A 201 -16.05 -29.40 -16.53
CA ARG A 201 -16.11 -29.70 -17.97
C ARG A 201 -15.87 -28.40 -18.71
N VAL A 202 -14.62 -28.21 -19.12
CA VAL A 202 -14.17 -27.12 -20.00
C VAL A 202 -14.92 -27.22 -21.32
N ARG A 203 -15.57 -26.13 -21.75
CA ARG A 203 -16.04 -25.98 -23.14
C ARG A 203 -15.08 -25.05 -23.87
N PHE A 204 -14.38 -25.58 -24.87
CA PHE A 204 -13.54 -24.80 -25.77
C PHE A 204 -14.41 -24.02 -26.77
N PRO A 205 -14.03 -22.80 -27.16
CA PRO A 205 -14.72 -22.06 -28.22
C PRO A 205 -14.57 -22.79 -29.56
N LYS A 206 -15.68 -23.10 -30.22
CA LYS A 206 -15.72 -23.69 -31.56
C LYS A 206 -15.90 -22.59 -32.62
N HIS A 207 -14.88 -21.77 -32.83
CA HIS A 207 -14.71 -21.09 -34.13
C HIS A 207 -13.31 -20.49 -34.25
N LEU A 208 -12.37 -21.27 -34.79
CA LEU A 208 -11.09 -20.79 -35.31
C LEU A 208 -11.04 -21.30 -36.74
N ASN A 209 -11.82 -20.66 -37.60
CA ASN A 209 -11.79 -20.77 -39.06
C ASN A 209 -12.73 -19.71 -39.64
N ASP A 210 -12.44 -18.43 -39.40
CA ASP A 210 -12.87 -17.37 -40.30
C ASP A 210 -11.91 -16.17 -40.16
N TYR A 211 -11.48 -15.68 -41.31
CA TYR A 211 -10.59 -14.53 -41.57
C TYR A 211 -9.08 -14.79 -41.56
N CYS A 212 -8.65 -15.57 -42.56
CA CYS A 212 -7.53 -15.18 -43.41
C CYS A 212 -8.12 -14.46 -44.64
N MET A 213 -7.86 -13.16 -44.76
CA MET A 213 -7.75 -12.34 -45.98
C MET A 213 -7.18 -10.98 -45.56
#